data_AF-A0A816HL30-F1
#
_entry.id   AF-A0A816HL30-F1
#
_cell.length_a   1.000
_cell.length_b   1.000
_cell.length_c   1.000
_cell.angle_alpha   90.00
_cell.angle_beta   90.00
_cell.angle_gamma   90.00
#
_symmetry.space_group_name_H-M   'P 1'
#
loop_
_entity.id
_entity.type
_entity.pdbx_description
1 polymer ?
#
loop_
_entity_poly.entity_id
_entity_poly.type
_entity_poly.pdbx_seq_one_letter_code
_entity_poly.pdbx_strand_id
1 'polypeptide(L)'
;MRGLVTTLIMQFTVFFLLFGTIASDLSYEWNKFKQDYNKQYKTIAEENERQQIFINNVNRMRSYQRTHPDATFTMAINNLMDQRTEELVSGRRLPRNFPLISSKNSIDVKQLPESLDWRTKNVISPVF
;
A
#
# COMPACT_ATOMS: atom_id res chain seq x y z
N MET A 1 -3.99 28.23 41.59
CA MET A 1 -2.86 28.33 40.63
C MET A 1 -2.04 27.05 40.50
N ARG A 2 -1.68 26.35 41.60
CA ARG A 2 -0.93 25.07 41.53
C ARG A 2 -1.60 23.95 40.71
N GLY A 3 -2.92 23.77 40.83
CA GLY A 3 -3.66 22.72 40.10
C GLY A 3 -3.75 22.95 38.59
N LEU A 4 -3.83 24.20 38.13
CA LEU A 4 -3.89 24.55 36.70
C LEU A 4 -2.54 24.29 36.01
N VAL A 5 -1.43 24.56 36.69
CA VAL A 5 -0.07 24.32 36.19
C VAL A 5 0.22 22.82 36.07
N THR A 6 -0.18 22.01 37.05
CA THR A 6 -0.02 20.55 36.98
C THR A 6 -0.85 19.91 35.87
N THR A 7 -2.08 20.39 35.63
CA THR A 7 -2.92 19.89 34.53
C THR A 7 -2.35 20.27 33.17
N LEU A 8 -1.83 21.49 33.01
CA LEU A 8 -1.18 21.92 31.77
C LEU A 8 0.09 21.11 31.48
N ILE A 9 0.92 20.83 32.50
CA ILE A 9 2.12 20.00 32.38
C ILE A 9 1.77 18.54 32.05
N MET A 10 0.70 17.98 32.64
CA MET A 10 0.20 16.65 32.27
C MET A 10 -0.33 16.60 30.83
N GLN A 11 -1.05 17.63 30.37
CA GLN A 11 -1.51 17.69 28.97
C GLN A 11 -0.33 17.79 27.98
N PHE A 12 0.70 18.57 28.29
CA PHE A 12 1.91 18.68 27.47
C PHE A 12 2.71 17.37 27.41
N THR A 13 2.85 16.66 28.53
CA THR A 13 3.56 15.37 28.59
C THR A 13 2.82 14.26 27.85
N VAL A 14 1.50 14.19 27.97
CA VAL A 14 0.68 13.24 27.20
C VAL A 14 0.75 13.53 25.69
N PHE A 15 0.74 14.80 25.29
CA PHE A 15 0.88 15.19 23.88
C PHE A 15 2.27 14.83 23.31
N PHE A 16 3.33 15.03 24.08
CA PHE A 16 4.70 14.66 23.69
C PHE A 16 4.89 13.13 23.56
N LEU A 17 4.26 12.35 24.45
CA LEU A 17 4.29 10.89 24.40
C LEU A 17 3.48 10.34 23.22
N LEU A 18 2.29 10.87 22.92
CA LEU A 18 1.49 10.45 21.77
C LEU A 18 2.12 10.84 20.41
N PHE A 19 2.70 12.04 20.30
CA PHE A 19 3.38 12.45 19.06
C PHE A 19 4.71 11.73 18.86
N GLY A 20 5.45 11.47 19.95
CA GLY A 20 6.72 10.75 19.90
C GLY A 20 6.59 9.31 19.39
N THR A 21 5.55 8.58 19.80
CA THR A 21 5.33 7.19 19.40
C THR A 21 4.89 7.03 17.94
N ILE A 22 4.07 7.95 17.42
CA ILE A 22 3.62 7.90 16.02
C ILE A 22 4.78 8.25 15.06
N ALA A 23 5.60 9.25 15.42
CA ALA A 23 6.77 9.62 14.63
C ALA A 23 7.85 8.52 14.63
N SER A 24 8.01 7.80 15.76
CA SER A 24 8.93 6.67 15.84
C SER A 24 8.45 5.46 15.03
N ASP A 25 7.13 5.21 15.02
CA ASP A 25 6.51 4.13 14.24
C ASP A 25 6.71 4.33 12.73
N LEU A 26 6.37 5.51 12.20
CA LEU A 26 6.54 5.80 10.77
C LEU A 26 8.01 5.82 10.32
N SER A 27 8.92 6.27 11.19
CA SER A 27 10.37 6.21 10.88
C SER A 27 10.87 4.76 10.82
N TYR A 28 10.40 3.90 11.72
CA TYR A 28 10.71 2.48 11.67
C TYR A 28 10.15 1.83 10.39
N GLU A 29 8.87 2.07 10.07
CA GLU A 29 8.24 1.53 8.86
C GLU A 29 8.94 2.00 7.58
N TRP A 30 9.38 3.26 7.52
CA TRP A 30 10.14 3.77 6.39
C TRP A 30 11.47 3.03 6.19
N ASN A 31 12.22 2.85 7.28
CA ASN A 31 13.50 2.13 7.22
C ASN A 31 13.30 0.65 6.85
N LYS A 32 12.29 0.01 7.42
CA LYS A 32 11.92 -1.37 7.09
C LYS A 32 11.50 -1.49 5.62
N PHE A 33 10.67 -0.58 5.12
CA PHE A 33 10.26 -0.53 3.72
C PHE A 33 11.46 -0.43 2.77
N LYS A 34 12.42 0.46 3.08
CA LYS A 34 13.63 0.58 2.27
C LYS A 34 14.44 -0.72 2.25
N GLN A 35 14.55 -1.42 3.38
CA GLN A 35 15.25 -2.70 3.48
C GLN A 35 14.52 -3.81 2.73
N ASP A 36 13.22 -4.00 3.00
CA ASP A 36 12.41 -5.07 2.42
C ASP A 36 12.34 -4.98 0.88
N TYR A 37 12.38 -3.77 0.32
CA TYR A 37 12.27 -3.52 -1.11
C TYR A 37 13.54 -2.96 -1.76
N ASN A 38 14.69 -3.04 -1.07
CA ASN A 38 16.00 -2.59 -1.56
C ASN A 38 15.98 -1.18 -2.18
N LYS A 39 15.30 -0.24 -1.52
CA LYS A 39 15.15 1.13 -2.01
C LYS A 39 16.41 1.93 -1.78
N GLN A 40 16.87 2.60 -2.83
CA GLN A 40 18.02 3.51 -2.80
C GLN A 40 17.65 4.76 -3.59
N TYR A 41 17.95 5.92 -3.02
CA TYR A 41 17.65 7.22 -3.62
C TYR A 41 18.96 7.95 -3.86
N LYS A 42 19.06 8.66 -4.98
CA LYS A 42 20.33 9.27 -5.42
C LYS A 42 20.69 10.50 -4.62
N THR A 43 19.67 11.19 -4.08
CA THR A 43 19.84 12.44 -3.35
C THR A 43 18.99 12.46 -2.11
N ILE A 44 19.41 13.25 -1.11
CA ILE A 44 18.61 13.48 0.11
C ILE A 44 17.27 14.12 -0.23
N ALA A 45 17.23 15.00 -1.24
CA ALA A 45 15.99 15.62 -1.69
C ALA A 45 14.99 14.58 -2.22
N GLU A 46 15.46 13.64 -3.05
CA GLU A 46 14.66 12.52 -3.54
C GLU A 46 14.21 11.62 -2.39
N GLU A 47 15.10 11.27 -1.45
CA GLU A 47 14.74 10.43 -0.31
C GLU A 47 13.66 11.09 0.55
N ASN A 48 13.78 12.39 0.83
CA ASN A 48 12.77 13.14 1.58
C ASN A 48 11.43 13.17 0.84
N GLU A 49 11.43 13.39 -0.46
CA GLU A 49 10.20 13.35 -1.27
C GLU A 49 9.54 11.97 -1.21
N ARG A 50 10.32 10.90 -1.42
CA ARG A 50 9.85 9.52 -1.42
C ARG A 50 9.34 9.08 -0.05
N GLN A 51 9.98 9.55 1.03
CA GLN A 51 9.51 9.34 2.39
C GLN A 51 8.15 10.02 2.64
N GLN A 52 7.95 11.25 2.15
CA GLN A 52 6.65 11.92 2.29
C GLN A 52 5.54 11.20 1.53
N ILE A 53 5.84 10.70 0.32
CA ILE A 53 4.90 9.90 -0.46
C ILE A 53 4.55 8.60 0.29
N PHE A 54 5.55 7.91 0.84
CA PHE A 54 5.37 6.72 1.67
C PHE A 54 4.46 6.97 2.87
N ILE A 55 4.74 8.01 3.65
CA ILE A 55 3.93 8.38 4.83
C ILE A 55 2.47 8.64 4.41
N ASN A 56 2.25 9.38 3.32
CA ASN A 56 0.91 9.66 2.82
C ASN A 56 0.17 8.39 2.40
N ASN A 57 0.85 7.47 1.71
CA ASN A 57 0.27 6.21 1.28
C ASN A 57 -0.03 5.27 2.47
N VAL A 58 0.85 5.20 3.48
CA VAL A 58 0.60 4.43 4.73
C VAL A 58 -0.59 5.00 5.48
N ASN A 59 -0.67 6.33 5.62
CA ASN A 59 -1.80 6.98 6.27
C ASN A 59 -3.11 6.72 5.53
N ARG A 60 -3.08 6.74 4.19
CA ARG A 60 -4.24 6.39 3.36
C ARG A 60 -4.68 4.93 3.57
N MET A 61 -3.73 3.99 3.56
CA MET A 61 -3.97 2.56 3.85
C MET A 61 -4.65 2.38 5.21
N ARG A 62 -4.04 2.92 6.28
CA ARG A 62 -4.54 2.82 7.65
C ARG A 62 -5.91 3.46 7.81
N SER A 63 -6.12 4.63 7.19
CA SER A 63 -7.40 5.32 7.19
C SER A 63 -8.50 4.52 6.50
N TYR A 64 -8.20 3.93 5.33
CA TYR A 64 -9.14 3.09 4.59
C TYR A 64 -9.59 1.89 5.42
N GLN A 65 -8.65 1.11 5.97
CA GLN A 65 -8.96 -0.06 6.79
C GLN A 65 -9.75 0.31 8.06
N ARG A 66 -9.43 1.44 8.70
CA ARG A 66 -10.16 1.90 9.89
C ARG A 66 -11.60 2.33 9.57
N THR A 67 -11.82 2.92 8.40
CA THR A 67 -13.13 3.46 7.99
C THR A 67 -14.01 2.43 7.30
N HIS A 68 -13.43 1.33 6.81
CA HIS A 68 -14.12 0.26 6.11
C HIS A 68 -13.79 -1.09 6.76
N PRO A 69 -14.28 -1.35 7.99
CA PRO A 69 -14.01 -2.61 8.71
C PRO A 69 -14.61 -3.83 8.01
N ASP A 70 -15.60 -3.62 7.14
CA ASP A 70 -16.30 -4.61 6.32
C ASP A 70 -15.75 -4.71 4.88
N ALA A 71 -14.63 -4.06 4.59
CA ALA A 71 -14.00 -4.15 3.28
C ALA A 71 -13.68 -5.62 2.92
N THR A 72 -14.03 -6.02 1.69
CA THR A 72 -13.76 -7.37 1.18
C THR A 72 -12.30 -7.57 0.75
N PHE A 73 -11.46 -6.55 0.91
CA PHE A 73 -10.04 -6.59 0.64
C PHE A 73 -9.26 -5.76 1.66
N THR A 74 -7.96 -6.04 1.77
CA THR A 74 -7.04 -5.30 2.62
C THR A 74 -5.93 -4.65 1.80
N MET A 75 -5.36 -3.57 2.35
CA MET A 75 -4.19 -2.90 1.81
C MET A 75 -3.00 -3.19 2.73
N ALA A 76 -1.80 -3.30 2.15
CA ALA A 76 -0.57 -3.57 2.88
C ALA A 76 0.61 -2.83 2.25
N ILE A 77 1.65 -2.59 3.04
CA ILE A 77 2.91 -1.99 2.58
C ILE A 77 3.54 -2.89 1.51
N ASN A 78 3.73 -2.36 0.32
CA ASN A 78 4.35 -3.03 -0.82
C ASN A 78 5.44 -2.15 -1.47
N ASN A 79 6.12 -2.65 -2.50
CA ASN A 79 7.20 -1.96 -3.20
C ASN A 79 6.79 -0.65 -3.91
N LEU A 80 5.51 -0.33 -4.01
CA LEU A 80 4.98 0.86 -4.69
C LEU A 80 4.62 1.99 -3.71
N MET A 81 4.85 1.81 -2.41
CA MET A 81 4.41 2.77 -1.40
C MET A 81 5.11 4.14 -1.49
N ASP A 82 6.26 4.23 -2.14
CA ASP A 82 6.98 5.50 -2.40
C ASP A 82 6.62 6.14 -3.75
N GLN A 83 5.60 5.62 -4.45
CA GLN A 83 5.16 6.12 -5.75
C GLN A 83 3.84 6.90 -5.67
N ARG A 84 3.73 7.92 -6.51
CA ARG A 84 2.50 8.67 -6.76
C ARG A 84 1.61 7.90 -7.74
N THR A 85 0.31 8.20 -7.70
CA THR A 85 -0.66 7.55 -8.60
C THR A 85 -0.30 7.79 -10.07
N GLU A 86 0.20 8.97 -10.40
CA GLU A 86 0.55 9.34 -11.77
C GLU A 86 1.75 8.53 -12.29
N GLU A 87 2.71 8.23 -11.41
CA GLU A 87 3.88 7.41 -11.73
C GLU A 87 3.44 5.96 -12.05
N LEU A 88 2.47 5.43 -11.32
CA LEU A 88 1.92 4.08 -11.56
C LEU A 88 1.22 3.95 -12.91
N VAL A 89 0.52 5.01 -13.36
CA VAL A 89 -0.23 5.00 -14.62
C VAL A 89 0.69 5.14 -15.83
N SER A 90 1.83 5.83 -15.67
CA SER A 90 2.73 6.25 -16.76
C SER A 90 3.45 5.11 -17.53
N GLY A 91 3.28 3.84 -17.14
CA GLY A 91 3.86 2.68 -17.85
C GLY A 91 2.93 1.47 -17.97
N ARG A 92 1.65 1.59 -17.57
CA ARG A 92 0.71 0.46 -17.46
C ARG A 92 -0.54 0.60 -18.35
N ARG A 93 -0.47 1.42 -19.39
CA ARG A 93 -1.57 1.56 -20.35
C ARG A 93 -1.52 0.38 -21.33
N LEU A 94 -2.53 -0.47 -21.28
CA LEU A 94 -2.71 -1.50 -22.31
C LEU A 94 -3.01 -0.83 -23.66
N PRO A 95 -2.47 -1.36 -24.77
CA PRO A 95 -2.88 -0.94 -26.10
C PRO A 95 -4.39 -1.12 -26.25
N ARG A 96 -5.09 -0.11 -26.77
CA ARG A 96 -6.55 -0.15 -26.90
C ARG A 96 -7.03 -1.08 -28.03
N ASN A 97 -6.13 -1.49 -28.91
CA ASN A 97 -6.44 -2.26 -30.11
C ASN A 97 -6.11 -3.74 -29.88
N PHE A 98 -7.05 -4.48 -29.31
CA PHE A 98 -7.01 -5.94 -29.32
C PHE A 98 -7.86 -6.44 -30.49
N PRO A 99 -7.30 -7.18 -31.46
CA PRO A 99 -8.11 -7.88 -32.43
C PRO A 99 -8.93 -8.93 -31.68
N LEU A 100 -10.26 -8.80 -31.73
CA LEU A 100 -11.17 -9.81 -31.18
C LEU A 100 -11.08 -11.06 -32.07
N ILE A 101 -10.27 -12.02 -31.66
CA ILE A 101 -10.28 -13.37 -32.24
C ILE A 101 -11.50 -14.08 -31.65
N SER A 102 -12.63 -14.00 -32.36
CA SER A 102 -13.84 -14.74 -31.99
C SER A 102 -13.68 -16.20 -32.41
N SER A 103 -13.50 -17.09 -31.43
CA SER A 103 -13.68 -18.53 -31.62
C SER A 103 -15.17 -18.84 -31.56
N LYS A 104 -15.75 -19.36 -32.66
CA LYS A 104 -17.16 -19.76 -32.76
C LYS A 104 -17.49 -21.11 -32.10
N ASN A 105 -16.64 -21.61 -31.21
CA ASN A 105 -16.90 -22.88 -30.54
C ASN A 105 -17.93 -22.67 -29.42
N SER A 106 -19.09 -23.31 -29.53
CA SER A 106 -20.08 -23.37 -28.46
C SER A 106 -19.50 -24.21 -27.32
N ILE A 107 -19.22 -23.58 -26.17
CA ILE A 107 -18.78 -24.27 -24.96
C ILE A 107 -20.01 -24.60 -24.12
N ASP A 108 -20.19 -25.87 -23.73
CA ASP A 108 -21.21 -26.25 -22.76
C ASP A 108 -20.80 -25.79 -21.35
N VAL A 109 -21.34 -24.66 -20.94
CA VAL A 109 -21.06 -24.03 -19.64
C VAL A 109 -21.57 -24.86 -18.45
N LYS A 110 -22.46 -25.84 -18.66
CA LYS A 110 -22.99 -26.70 -17.58
C LYS A 110 -21.95 -27.67 -17.03
N GLN A 111 -20.86 -27.91 -17.76
CA GLN A 111 -19.80 -28.85 -17.37
C GLN A 111 -18.61 -28.16 -16.69
N LEU A 112 -18.68 -26.85 -16.46
CA LEU A 112 -17.61 -26.12 -15.79
C LEU A 112 -17.64 -26.39 -14.27
N PRO A 113 -16.46 -26.50 -13.63
CA PRO A 113 -16.38 -26.62 -12.18
C PRO A 113 -16.80 -25.32 -11.49
N GLU A 114 -17.27 -25.40 -10.25
CA GLU A 114 -17.65 -24.24 -9.43
C GLU A 114 -16.45 -23.30 -9.14
N SER A 115 -15.24 -23.87 -9.03
CA SER A 115 -14.00 -23.10 -8.90
C SER A 115 -12.87 -23.76 -9.67
N LEU A 116 -11.96 -22.93 -10.21
CA LEU A 116 -10.79 -23.39 -10.94
C LEU A 116 -9.58 -22.51 -10.63
N ASP A 117 -8.53 -23.14 -10.11
CA ASP A 117 -7.23 -22.50 -9.88
C ASP A 117 -6.15 -23.14 -10.78
N TRP A 118 -5.74 -22.41 -11.83
CA TRP A 118 -4.71 -22.88 -12.77
C TRP A 118 -3.33 -23.06 -12.14
N ARG A 119 -3.04 -22.44 -11.00
CA ARG A 119 -1.76 -22.63 -10.29
C ARG A 119 -1.61 -24.07 -9.80
N THR A 120 -2.72 -24.74 -9.48
CA THR A 120 -2.73 -26.15 -9.07
C THR A 120 -2.45 -27.11 -10.24
N LYS A 121 -2.52 -26.63 -11.47
CA LYS A 121 -2.33 -27.43 -12.68
C LYS A 121 -0.90 -27.40 -13.21
N ASN A 122 0.00 -26.68 -12.53
CA ASN A 122 1.41 -26.54 -12.95
C ASN A 122 1.55 -25.96 -14.38
N VAL A 123 0.60 -25.12 -14.81
CA VAL A 123 0.59 -24.46 -16.13
C VAL A 123 0.84 -22.95 -16.06
N ILE A 124 1.15 -22.44 -14.87
CA ILE A 124 1.37 -21.02 -14.62
C ILE A 124 2.86 -20.80 -14.33
N SER A 125 3.47 -19.84 -15.02
CA SER A 125 4.85 -19.42 -14.78
C SER A 125 4.97 -18.63 -13.45
N PRO A 126 6.18 -18.47 -12.89
CA PRO A 126 6.42 -17.56 -11.77
C PRO A 126 5.95 -16.13 -12.06
N VAL A 127 5.72 -15.36 -10.99
CA VAL A 127 5.49 -13.91 -11.06
C VAL A 127 6.84 -13.21 -11.21
N PHE A 128 6.94 -12.27 -12.14
CA PHE A 128 8.15 -11.50 -12.46
C PHE A 128 7.98 -10.02 -12.14
#